data_AF-A0A7Y1TB86-F1
#
_entry.id   AF-A0A7Y1TB86-F1
#
_cell.length_a   1.000
_cell.length_b   1.000
_cell.length_c   1.000
_cell.angle_alpha   90.00
_cell.angle_beta   90.00
_cell.angle_gamma   90.00
#
_symmetry.space_group_name_H-M   'P 1'
#
loop_
_entity.id
_entity.type
_entity.pdbx_description
1 polymer ?
#
loop_
_entity_poly.entity_id
_entity_poly.type
_entity_poly.pdbx_seq_one_letter_code
_entity_poly.pdbx_strand_id
1 'polypeptide(L)'
;MTSLPVIVGYGGINPAGRSSFGHAYRRMVFEALDTQRQQATVAALAQLMGLPAGAAQTQQQVLDGTLIRQIETALLDTAAVPSNHRFKALASAQQPLVLELPSKQLPEPVPAHWRVEPLAGGNTRVHINDPQELLLPSTRELKVHSAGQLPAGFEPGQLYNSRNHPRGLQMSIYAASDALGSTGIDWQHVRDNVAADHISVYAGSAMGQLDANGSGGMLAARFNGKRVSSKQCPLGFAEMPADFINAYVLGSLGNSGTSMGACASFLYNLRHAIIDIQSGACRVAIVGGSEAPILPEIIEGYSAMGALATAKELRALDDG
;
A
#
# COMPACT_ATOMS: atom_id res chain seq x y z
N MET A 1 -5.26 14.38 -39.84
CA MET A 1 -5.11 15.26 -38.66
C MET A 1 -4.98 14.36 -37.44
N THR A 2 -3.99 14.59 -36.59
CA THR A 2 -3.75 13.79 -35.39
C THR A 2 -4.64 14.33 -34.25
N SER A 3 -5.31 13.46 -33.51
CA SER A 3 -6.10 13.85 -32.34
C SER A 3 -5.19 14.48 -31.27
N LEU A 4 -5.63 15.58 -30.65
CA LEU A 4 -4.93 16.22 -29.53
C LEU A 4 -5.42 15.62 -28.21
N PRO A 5 -4.54 14.96 -27.41
CA PRO A 5 -4.91 14.53 -26.07
C PRO A 5 -5.16 15.73 -25.16
N VAL A 6 -6.31 15.73 -24.47
CA VAL A 6 -6.70 16.77 -23.51
C VAL A 6 -7.07 16.13 -22.17
N ILE A 7 -6.68 16.78 -21.07
CA ILE A 7 -7.06 16.35 -19.72
C ILE A 7 -8.45 16.91 -19.41
N VAL A 8 -9.47 16.05 -19.42
CA VAL A 8 -10.87 16.42 -19.17
C VAL A 8 -11.31 16.21 -17.72
N GLY A 9 -10.47 15.56 -16.91
CA GLY A 9 -10.71 15.32 -15.49
C GLY A 9 -9.44 14.82 -14.82
N TYR A 10 -9.35 15.01 -13.50
CA TYR A 10 -8.26 14.49 -12.67
C TYR A 10 -8.76 14.31 -11.23
N GLY A 11 -8.25 13.29 -10.57
CA GLY A 11 -8.67 12.94 -9.21
C GLY A 11 -7.68 11.99 -8.57
N GLY A 12 -7.91 11.70 -7.29
CA GLY A 12 -6.98 10.91 -6.50
C GLY A 12 -7.00 11.25 -5.02
N ILE A 13 -6.17 10.53 -4.28
CA ILE A 13 -5.90 10.79 -2.87
C ILE A 13 -4.41 10.70 -2.61
N ASN A 14 -3.89 11.64 -1.84
CA ASN A 14 -2.51 11.66 -1.37
C ASN A 14 -2.44 12.28 0.05
N PRO A 15 -1.26 12.54 0.62
CA PRO A 15 -1.14 13.11 1.96
C PRO A 15 -1.78 14.49 2.17
N ALA A 16 -1.97 15.25 1.09
CA ALA A 16 -2.65 16.54 1.11
C ALA A 16 -4.18 16.42 0.94
N GLY A 17 -4.70 15.21 0.75
CA GLY A 17 -6.13 14.90 0.61
C GLY A 17 -6.57 14.61 -0.82
N ARG A 18 -7.85 14.89 -1.10
CA ARG A 18 -8.49 14.65 -2.40
C ARG A 18 -7.86 15.54 -3.48
N SER A 19 -7.59 15.00 -4.67
CA SER A 19 -6.90 15.76 -5.72
C SER A 19 -7.85 16.60 -6.57
N SER A 20 -9.03 16.07 -6.91
CA SER A 20 -10.02 16.76 -7.74
C SER A 20 -10.37 18.15 -7.20
N PHE A 21 -10.75 19.06 -8.10
CA PHE A 21 -11.13 20.45 -7.78
C PHE A 21 -10.06 21.27 -7.00
N GLY A 22 -8.82 20.77 -6.98
CA GLY A 22 -7.67 21.44 -6.37
C GLY A 22 -7.64 21.39 -4.84
N HIS A 23 -8.34 20.45 -4.19
CA HIS A 23 -8.33 20.34 -2.72
C HIS A 23 -6.94 20.06 -2.16
N ALA A 24 -6.24 19.05 -2.67
CA ALA A 24 -4.87 18.73 -2.29
C ALA A 24 -3.90 19.89 -2.56
N TYR A 25 -4.06 20.56 -3.72
CA TYR A 25 -3.27 21.75 -4.05
C TYR A 25 -3.44 22.86 -3.00
N ARG A 26 -4.69 23.20 -2.65
CA ARG A 26 -4.99 24.18 -1.61
C ARG A 26 -4.37 23.83 -0.27
N ARG A 27 -4.34 22.55 0.11
CA ARG A 27 -3.66 22.12 1.35
C ARG A 27 -2.15 22.35 1.29
N MET A 28 -1.51 22.18 0.13
CA MET A 28 -0.06 22.42 -0.02
C MET A 28 0.29 23.90 0.06
N VAL A 29 -0.56 24.79 -0.46
CA VAL A 29 -0.34 26.25 -0.45
C VAL A 29 -1.18 26.97 0.61
N PHE A 30 -1.54 26.28 1.70
CA PHE A 30 -2.57 26.70 2.65
C PHE A 30 -2.35 28.13 3.21
N GLU A 31 -1.11 28.47 3.53
CA GLU A 31 -0.74 29.78 4.09
C GLU A 31 -0.89 30.94 3.09
N ALA A 32 -0.87 30.65 1.78
CA ALA A 32 -1.04 31.64 0.72
C ALA A 32 -2.51 31.87 0.32
N LEU A 33 -3.44 31.14 0.93
CA LEU A 33 -4.88 31.25 0.66
C LEU A 33 -5.53 32.37 1.48
N ASP A 34 -6.57 32.98 0.92
CA ASP A 34 -7.48 33.82 1.70
C ASP A 34 -8.25 33.00 2.76
N THR A 35 -8.79 33.70 3.77
CA THR A 35 -9.52 33.08 4.89
C THR A 35 -10.65 32.17 4.44
N GLN A 36 -11.39 32.55 3.40
CA GLN A 36 -12.53 31.78 2.90
C GLN A 36 -12.06 30.43 2.32
N ARG A 37 -10.99 30.45 1.52
CA ARG A 37 -10.40 29.23 0.93
C ARG A 37 -9.71 28.36 1.97
N GLN A 38 -9.09 28.95 2.99
CA GLN A 38 -8.57 28.19 4.14
C GLN A 38 -9.69 27.45 4.85
N GLN A 39 -10.78 28.13 5.21
CA GLN A 39 -11.94 27.54 5.87
C GLN A 39 -12.56 26.41 5.03
N ALA A 40 -12.73 26.61 3.72
CA ALA A 40 -13.24 25.59 2.82
C ALA A 40 -12.32 24.36 2.71
N THR A 41 -10.99 24.58 2.74
CA THR A 41 -10.00 23.50 2.71
C THR A 41 -10.02 22.69 4.00
N VAL A 42 -10.07 23.38 5.15
CA VAL A 42 -10.22 22.74 6.47
C VAL A 42 -11.51 21.94 6.55
N ALA A 43 -12.64 22.51 6.12
CA ALA A 43 -13.93 21.81 6.15
C ALA A 43 -13.91 20.52 5.31
N ALA A 44 -13.36 20.58 4.10
CA ALA A 44 -13.26 19.42 3.21
C ALA A 44 -12.36 18.31 3.79
N LEU A 45 -11.22 18.68 4.38
CA LEU A 45 -10.32 17.72 5.01
C LEU A 45 -10.90 17.17 6.33
N ALA A 46 -11.54 18.00 7.13
CA ALA A 46 -12.20 17.57 8.36
C ALA A 46 -13.26 16.51 8.08
N GLN A 47 -14.08 16.69 7.03
CA GLN A 47 -15.03 15.68 6.59
C GLN A 47 -14.34 14.37 6.18
N LEU A 48 -13.25 14.47 5.42
CA LEU A 48 -12.48 13.30 4.97
C LEU A 48 -11.84 12.53 6.14
N MET A 49 -11.39 13.26 7.16
CA MET A 49 -10.76 12.74 8.38
C MET A 49 -11.77 12.32 9.45
N GLY A 50 -13.07 12.49 9.22
CA GLY A 50 -14.11 12.18 10.21
C GLY A 50 -14.12 13.10 11.43
N LEU A 51 -13.59 14.32 11.31
CA LEU A 51 -13.51 15.30 12.39
C LEU A 51 -14.79 16.15 12.49
N PRO A 52 -15.19 16.59 13.70
CA PRO A 52 -16.37 17.42 13.89
C PRO A 52 -16.18 18.81 13.24
N ALA A 53 -17.19 19.25 12.49
CA ALA A 53 -17.20 20.57 11.87
C ALA A 53 -17.34 21.68 12.93
N GLY A 54 -16.56 22.76 12.78
CA GLY A 54 -16.69 23.96 13.60
C GLY A 54 -16.15 23.89 15.03
N ALA A 55 -15.49 22.79 15.43
CA ALA A 55 -14.80 22.74 16.71
C ALA A 55 -13.53 23.61 16.69
N ALA A 56 -13.20 24.23 17.83
CA ALA A 56 -12.08 25.17 17.93
C ALA A 56 -10.73 24.57 17.52
N GLN A 57 -10.57 23.25 17.64
CA GLN A 57 -9.32 22.54 17.36
C GLN A 57 -9.27 21.89 15.96
N THR A 58 -10.38 21.87 15.20
CA THR A 58 -10.47 21.12 13.94
C THR A 58 -9.42 21.56 12.92
N GLN A 59 -9.14 22.86 12.82
CA GLN A 59 -8.12 23.35 11.89
C GLN A 59 -6.74 22.79 12.24
N GLN A 60 -6.34 22.84 13.51
CA GLN A 60 -5.04 22.33 13.93
C GLN A 60 -4.94 20.82 13.71
N GLN A 61 -5.99 20.06 14.06
CA GLN A 61 -6.06 18.63 13.81
C GLN A 61 -5.93 18.28 12.32
N VAL A 62 -6.55 19.06 11.43
CA VAL A 62 -6.41 18.90 9.98
C VAL A 62 -4.97 19.16 9.53
N LEU A 63 -4.35 20.24 10.02
CA LEU A 63 -2.98 20.59 9.63
C LEU A 63 -1.97 19.54 10.10
N ASP A 64 -2.09 19.07 11.34
CA ASP A 64 -1.21 18.06 11.95
C ASP A 64 -1.44 16.65 11.36
N GLY A 65 -2.67 16.35 10.95
CA GLY A 65 -3.07 15.06 10.39
C GLY A 65 -2.88 14.92 8.88
N THR A 66 -2.17 15.83 8.21
CA THR A 66 -1.96 15.82 6.75
C THR A 66 -0.51 16.08 6.38
N LEU A 67 -0.17 15.92 5.09
CA LEU A 67 1.20 16.03 4.55
C LEU A 67 2.17 14.99 5.15
N ILE A 68 3.48 15.26 5.05
CA ILE A 68 4.55 14.45 5.64
C ILE A 68 4.54 14.67 7.14
N ARG A 69 4.46 13.58 7.89
CA ARG A 69 4.44 13.59 9.36
C ARG A 69 4.99 12.27 9.89
N GLN A 70 5.08 12.15 11.21
CA GLN A 70 5.41 10.89 11.85
C GLN A 70 4.42 9.78 11.42
N ILE A 71 4.94 8.59 11.14
CA ILE A 71 4.15 7.42 10.80
C ILE A 71 3.24 7.09 11.98
N GLU A 72 1.93 7.07 11.73
CA GLU A 72 0.94 6.81 12.75
C GLU A 72 1.02 5.33 13.17
N THR A 73 1.01 5.05 14.48
CA THR A 73 1.12 3.68 15.02
C THR A 73 0.01 2.76 14.48
N ALA A 74 -1.16 3.31 14.19
CA ALA A 74 -2.27 2.56 13.59
C ALA A 74 -1.97 2.06 12.16
N LEU A 75 -1.10 2.76 11.42
CA LEU A 75 -0.63 2.35 10.11
C LEU A 75 0.59 1.41 10.22
N LEU A 76 1.59 1.83 11.01
CA LEU A 76 2.82 1.07 11.25
C LEU A 76 3.52 1.57 12.52
N ASP A 77 3.65 0.70 13.52
CA ASP A 77 4.50 0.98 14.69
C ASP A 77 5.99 0.85 14.31
N THR A 78 6.60 2.00 14.00
CA THR A 78 8.02 2.08 13.60
C THR A 78 8.99 1.75 14.73
N ALA A 79 8.57 1.79 15.99
CA ALA A 79 9.39 1.43 17.14
C ALA A 79 9.35 -0.08 17.44
N ALA A 80 8.30 -0.78 17.00
CA ALA A 80 8.06 -2.18 17.31
C ALA A 80 7.63 -3.02 16.09
N VAL A 81 8.44 -2.98 15.02
CA VAL A 81 8.19 -3.76 13.81
C VAL A 81 8.41 -5.26 14.07
N PRO A 82 7.46 -6.15 13.75
CA PRO A 82 7.64 -7.59 13.88
C PRO A 82 8.84 -8.12 13.10
N SER A 83 9.58 -9.04 13.72
CA SER A 83 10.73 -9.73 13.13
C SER A 83 10.93 -11.10 13.75
N ASN A 84 11.89 -11.88 13.25
CA ASN A 84 12.34 -13.11 13.88
C ASN A 84 13.81 -12.98 14.28
N HIS A 85 14.10 -13.13 15.57
CA HIS A 85 15.46 -13.19 16.07
C HIS A 85 15.99 -14.62 15.94
N ARG A 86 17.07 -14.79 15.18
CA ARG A 86 17.76 -16.08 15.05
C ARG A 86 18.70 -16.27 16.23
N PHE A 87 18.56 -17.38 16.93
CA PHE A 87 19.48 -17.77 18.00
C PHE A 87 19.77 -19.26 17.94
N LYS A 88 20.85 -19.68 18.61
CA LYS A 88 21.32 -21.07 18.64
C LYS A 88 21.24 -21.59 20.07
N ALA A 89 20.35 -22.56 20.31
CA ALA A 89 20.28 -23.27 21.58
C ALA A 89 21.47 -24.23 21.71
N LEU A 90 22.20 -24.14 22.82
CA LEU A 90 23.41 -24.94 23.10
C LEU A 90 23.05 -26.31 23.71
N ALA A 91 22.25 -27.10 23.01
CA ALA A 91 21.92 -28.45 23.46
C ALA A 91 23.11 -29.41 23.24
N SER A 92 23.24 -30.39 24.14
CA SER A 92 24.26 -31.44 24.08
C SER A 92 23.69 -32.77 24.56
N ALA A 93 24.42 -33.87 24.36
CA ALA A 93 24.02 -35.18 24.90
C ALA A 93 23.89 -35.19 26.44
N GLN A 94 24.69 -34.38 27.15
CA GLN A 94 24.61 -34.26 28.61
C GLN A 94 23.50 -33.31 29.06
N GLN A 95 23.15 -32.31 28.24
CA GLN A 95 22.12 -31.32 28.52
C GLN A 95 21.24 -31.13 27.27
N PRO A 96 20.30 -32.07 27.03
CA PRO A 96 19.46 -32.02 25.85
C PRO A 96 18.40 -30.93 25.99
N LEU A 97 18.03 -30.31 24.87
CA LEU A 97 16.84 -29.48 24.79
C LEU A 97 15.63 -30.41 24.64
N VAL A 98 14.70 -30.33 25.59
CA VAL A 98 13.48 -31.16 25.62
C VAL A 98 12.26 -30.30 25.33
N LEU A 99 11.50 -30.67 24.30
CA LEU A 99 10.27 -30.00 23.89
C LEU A 99 9.11 -30.99 23.92
N GLU A 100 7.94 -30.55 24.40
CA GLU A 100 6.69 -31.30 24.25
C GLU A 100 5.76 -30.53 23.33
N LEU A 101 5.29 -31.19 22.26
CA LEU A 101 4.45 -30.56 21.25
C LEU A 101 3.44 -31.57 20.65
N PRO A 102 2.33 -31.09 20.07
CA PRO A 102 1.44 -31.95 19.28
C PRO A 102 2.20 -32.63 18.14
N SER A 103 1.99 -33.93 17.92
CA SER A 103 2.73 -34.69 16.89
C SER A 103 2.59 -34.10 15.49
N LYS A 104 1.45 -33.46 15.20
CA LYS A 104 1.16 -32.76 13.93
C LYS A 104 1.99 -31.48 13.68
N GLN A 105 2.72 -31.00 14.69
CA GLN A 105 3.59 -29.83 14.58
C GLN A 105 5.06 -30.21 14.42
N LEU A 106 5.38 -31.52 14.38
CA LEU A 106 6.71 -31.97 14.03
C LEU A 106 7.07 -31.51 12.61
N PRO A 107 8.34 -31.13 12.36
CA PRO A 107 8.80 -30.85 11.01
C PRO A 107 8.68 -32.07 10.11
N GLU A 108 8.48 -31.83 8.81
CA GLU A 108 8.44 -32.87 7.78
C GLU A 108 9.49 -32.56 6.69
N PRO A 109 10.58 -33.34 6.59
CA PRO A 109 10.95 -34.47 7.45
C PRO A 109 11.42 -34.02 8.85
N VAL A 110 11.27 -34.92 9.83
CA VAL A 110 11.84 -34.71 11.17
C VAL A 110 13.37 -34.65 11.06
N PRO A 111 14.05 -33.67 11.71
CA PRO A 111 15.51 -33.60 11.67
C PRO A 111 16.16 -34.86 12.23
N ALA A 112 17.22 -35.35 11.58
CA ALA A 112 17.84 -36.64 11.91
C ALA A 112 18.43 -36.71 13.33
N HIS A 113 18.84 -35.57 13.90
CA HIS A 113 19.38 -35.47 15.25
C HIS A 113 18.29 -35.36 16.35
N TRP A 114 17.01 -35.33 15.96
CA TRP A 114 15.90 -35.31 16.91
C TRP A 114 15.53 -36.73 17.33
N ARG A 115 15.54 -36.99 18.63
CA ARG A 115 14.95 -38.21 19.19
C ARG A 115 13.51 -37.92 19.61
N VAL A 116 12.58 -38.66 19.01
CA VAL A 116 11.14 -38.43 19.14
C VAL A 116 10.50 -39.55 19.95
N GLU A 117 9.81 -39.22 21.04
CA GLU A 117 9.10 -40.15 21.92
C GLU A 117 7.59 -39.82 21.91
N PRO A 118 6.73 -40.72 21.44
CA PRO A 118 5.28 -40.52 21.49
C PRO A 118 4.80 -40.40 22.94
N LEU A 119 3.90 -39.44 23.19
CA LEU A 119 3.19 -39.28 24.46
C LEU A 119 1.70 -39.58 24.28
N ALA A 120 0.99 -39.75 25.41
CA ALA A 120 -0.46 -39.88 25.39
C ALA A 120 -1.14 -38.62 24.81
N GLY A 121 -2.34 -38.79 24.24
CA GLY A 121 -3.16 -37.66 23.77
C GLY A 121 -2.70 -37.03 22.44
N GLY A 122 -1.88 -37.71 21.64
CA GLY A 122 -1.42 -37.19 20.33
C GLY A 122 -0.32 -36.13 20.44
N ASN A 123 0.35 -36.08 21.60
CA ASN A 123 1.54 -35.27 21.83
C ASN A 123 2.80 -36.12 21.67
N THR A 124 3.94 -35.45 21.58
CA THR A 124 5.25 -36.07 21.43
C THR A 124 6.27 -35.26 22.21
N ARG A 125 7.21 -35.96 22.84
CA ARG A 125 8.41 -35.38 23.43
C ARG A 125 9.55 -35.49 22.44
N VAL A 126 10.25 -34.38 22.20
CA VAL A 126 11.43 -34.31 21.34
C VAL A 126 12.63 -34.00 22.21
N HIS A 127 13.66 -34.83 22.11
CA HIS A 127 14.98 -34.60 22.66
C HIS A 127 15.93 -34.18 21.53
N ILE A 128 16.52 -33.00 21.68
CA ILE A 128 17.51 -32.46 20.76
C ILE A 128 18.85 -32.46 21.49
N ASN A 129 19.78 -33.28 21.01
CA ASN A 129 21.07 -33.53 21.68
C ASN A 129 22.23 -32.78 21.04
N ASP A 130 21.97 -32.00 19.99
CA ASP A 130 22.94 -31.19 19.26
C ASP A 130 22.46 -29.73 19.21
N PRO A 131 23.36 -28.76 19.00
CA PRO A 131 22.96 -27.36 18.93
C PRO A 131 21.89 -27.10 17.87
N GLN A 132 20.83 -26.39 18.26
CA GLN A 132 19.65 -26.17 17.44
C GLN A 132 19.48 -24.69 17.12
N GLU A 133 19.42 -24.33 15.84
CA GLU A 133 18.98 -23.00 15.43
C GLU A 133 17.47 -22.87 15.59
N LEU A 134 17.04 -21.77 16.17
CA LEU A 134 15.64 -21.43 16.41
C LEU A 134 15.38 -19.98 15.97
N LEU A 135 14.13 -19.73 15.59
CA LEU A 135 13.62 -18.39 15.31
C LEU A 135 12.62 -18.01 16.41
N LEU A 136 12.87 -16.90 17.10
CA LEU A 136 11.98 -16.34 18.10
C LEU A 136 11.29 -15.09 17.53
N PRO A 137 9.94 -15.02 17.53
CA PRO A 137 9.24 -13.78 17.24
C PRO A 137 9.74 -12.65 18.15
N SER A 138 10.09 -11.52 17.55
CA SER A 138 10.66 -10.36 18.22
C SER A 138 10.19 -9.08 17.54
N THR A 139 10.64 -7.93 18.05
CA THR A 139 10.40 -6.63 17.44
C THR A 139 11.71 -5.88 17.24
N ARG A 140 11.71 -4.94 16.31
CA ARG A 140 12.84 -4.04 16.05
C ARG A 140 12.33 -2.65 15.70
N GLU A 141 13.20 -1.67 15.89
CA GLU A 141 12.94 -0.29 15.51
C GLU A 141 13.47 -0.01 14.09
N LEU A 142 12.72 0.79 13.32
CA LEU A 142 13.16 1.31 12.01
C LEU A 142 13.95 2.61 12.19
N LYS A 143 14.84 2.93 11.25
CA LYS A 143 15.59 4.20 11.25
C LYS A 143 14.77 5.42 10.79
N VAL A 144 13.67 5.15 10.08
CA VAL A 144 12.80 6.15 9.45
C VAL A 144 11.45 6.10 10.15
N HIS A 145 10.99 7.25 10.63
CA HIS A 145 9.75 7.39 11.38
C HIS A 145 8.75 8.33 10.72
N SER A 146 9.04 8.85 9.53
CA SER A 146 8.19 9.81 8.82
C SER A 146 7.81 9.30 7.43
N ALA A 147 6.60 9.66 6.99
CA ALA A 147 6.12 9.39 5.63
C ALA A 147 5.00 10.37 5.27
N GLY A 148 4.80 10.55 3.95
CA GLY A 148 3.56 11.12 3.43
C GLY A 148 2.44 10.08 3.54
N GLN A 149 1.55 10.24 4.51
CA GLN A 149 0.42 9.34 4.74
C GLN A 149 -0.88 10.04 4.35
N LEU A 150 -1.90 9.28 3.90
CA LEU A 150 -3.25 9.81 3.68
C LEU A 150 -3.74 10.59 4.92
N PRO A 151 -4.66 11.56 4.78
CA PRO A 151 -5.18 12.32 5.92
C PRO A 151 -5.62 11.39 7.06
N ALA A 152 -5.22 11.73 8.29
CA ALA A 152 -5.44 10.88 9.46
C ALA A 152 -6.92 10.45 9.57
N GLY A 153 -7.15 9.16 9.84
CA GLY A 153 -8.49 8.57 9.92
C GLY A 153 -9.16 8.24 8.58
N PHE A 154 -8.62 8.69 7.44
CA PHE A 154 -9.19 8.37 6.13
C PHE A 154 -8.77 6.98 5.63
N GLU A 155 -9.74 6.09 5.49
CA GLU A 155 -9.53 4.71 5.05
C GLU A 155 -10.32 4.38 3.76
N PRO A 156 -9.68 4.36 2.58
CA PRO A 156 -10.35 4.07 1.30
C PRO A 156 -11.13 2.76 1.30
N GLY A 157 -10.64 1.76 2.03
CA GLY A 157 -11.28 0.45 2.15
C GLY A 157 -12.67 0.46 2.80
N GLN A 158 -13.05 1.53 3.51
CA GLN A 158 -14.39 1.63 4.13
C GLN A 158 -15.47 2.11 3.15
N LEU A 159 -15.09 2.60 1.97
CA LEU A 159 -16.01 3.23 1.01
C LEU A 159 -16.67 2.24 0.05
N TYR A 160 -16.20 0.99 0.02
CA TYR A 160 -16.72 -0.07 -0.83
C TYR A 160 -16.39 -1.46 -0.24
N ASN A 161 -16.89 -2.53 -0.84
CA ASN A 161 -16.54 -3.89 -0.42
C ASN A 161 -15.09 -4.25 -0.80
N SER A 162 -14.16 -3.91 0.08
CA SER A 162 -12.70 -4.00 -0.14
C SER A 162 -12.06 -5.29 0.38
N ARG A 163 -12.86 -6.32 0.72
CA ARG A 163 -12.37 -7.51 1.43
C ARG A 163 -11.24 -8.21 0.66
N ASN A 164 -10.06 -8.31 1.27
CA ASN A 164 -8.81 -8.87 0.72
C ASN A 164 -8.16 -8.01 -0.38
N HIS A 165 -8.62 -6.80 -0.65
CA HIS A 165 -7.92 -5.92 -1.59
C HIS A 165 -6.71 -5.32 -0.90
N PRO A 166 -5.52 -5.36 -1.52
CA PRO A 166 -4.38 -4.57 -1.09
C PRO A 166 -4.71 -3.08 -1.00
N ARG A 167 -4.04 -2.34 -0.12
CA ARG A 167 -4.26 -0.90 0.10
C ARG A 167 -4.11 -0.09 -1.20
N GLY A 168 -3.14 -0.45 -2.04
CA GLY A 168 -2.95 0.16 -3.36
C GLY A 168 -4.19 0.00 -4.27
N LEU A 169 -4.85 -1.15 -4.26
CA LEU A 169 -6.07 -1.34 -5.06
C LEU A 169 -7.26 -0.56 -4.49
N GLN A 170 -7.36 -0.45 -3.17
CA GLN A 170 -8.37 0.40 -2.52
C GLN A 170 -8.20 1.86 -2.89
N MET A 171 -6.96 2.35 -2.89
CA MET A 171 -6.63 3.70 -3.33
C MET A 171 -6.89 3.90 -4.83
N SER A 172 -6.60 2.91 -5.68
CA SER A 172 -6.87 2.96 -7.11
C SER A 172 -8.36 3.17 -7.42
N ILE A 173 -9.24 2.38 -6.79
CA ILE A 173 -10.70 2.49 -6.97
C ILE A 173 -11.21 3.86 -6.52
N TYR A 174 -10.77 4.35 -5.36
CA TYR A 174 -11.12 5.70 -4.90
C TYR A 174 -10.65 6.77 -5.90
N ALA A 175 -9.39 6.69 -6.33
CA ALA A 175 -8.79 7.68 -7.21
C ALA A 175 -9.47 7.75 -8.58
N ALA A 176 -9.76 6.59 -9.18
CA ALA A 176 -10.49 6.51 -10.44
C ALA A 176 -11.91 7.08 -10.30
N SER A 177 -12.59 6.78 -9.20
CA SER A 177 -13.94 7.29 -8.94
C SER A 177 -13.94 8.83 -8.79
N ASP A 178 -12.97 9.38 -8.05
CA ASP A 178 -12.77 10.82 -7.92
C ASP A 178 -12.44 11.49 -9.26
N ALA A 179 -11.57 10.88 -10.07
CA ALA A 179 -11.20 11.39 -11.39
C ALA A 179 -12.38 11.41 -12.36
N LEU A 180 -13.17 10.34 -12.42
CA LEU A 180 -14.38 10.25 -13.24
C LEU A 180 -15.41 11.28 -12.79
N GLY A 181 -15.68 11.38 -11.48
CA GLY A 181 -16.60 12.36 -10.92
C GLY A 181 -16.18 13.82 -11.22
N SER A 182 -14.88 14.09 -11.33
CA SER A 182 -14.36 15.43 -11.65
C SER A 182 -14.68 15.88 -13.08
N THR A 183 -14.98 14.96 -14.00
CA THR A 183 -15.28 15.29 -15.39
C THR A 183 -16.61 16.03 -15.53
N GLY A 184 -17.54 15.84 -14.58
CA GLY A 184 -18.90 16.33 -14.69
C GLY A 184 -19.72 15.65 -15.80
N ILE A 185 -19.22 14.55 -16.38
CA ILE A 185 -19.88 13.78 -17.44
C ILE A 185 -20.32 12.45 -16.84
N ASP A 186 -21.59 12.09 -17.03
CA ASP A 186 -22.09 10.76 -16.67
C ASP A 186 -21.33 9.69 -17.49
N TRP A 187 -20.79 8.69 -16.81
CA TRP A 187 -20.05 7.61 -17.46
C TRP A 187 -20.90 6.88 -18.51
N GLN A 188 -22.23 6.78 -18.30
CA GLN A 188 -23.11 6.20 -19.32
C GLN A 188 -23.10 7.00 -20.62
N HIS A 189 -23.06 8.33 -20.54
CA HIS A 189 -22.96 9.20 -21.71
C HIS A 189 -21.66 8.94 -22.49
N VAL A 190 -20.54 8.69 -21.80
CA VAL A 190 -19.28 8.31 -22.45
C VAL A 190 -19.44 6.98 -23.19
N ARG A 191 -20.02 5.97 -22.53
CA ARG A 191 -20.23 4.63 -23.11
C ARG A 191 -21.16 4.62 -24.32
N ASP A 192 -22.13 5.53 -24.36
CA ASP A 192 -23.06 5.66 -25.49
C ASP A 192 -22.38 6.32 -26.72
N ASN A 193 -21.28 7.05 -26.52
CA ASN A 193 -20.59 7.83 -27.55
C ASN A 193 -19.19 7.32 -27.91
N VAL A 194 -18.66 6.36 -27.15
CA VAL A 194 -17.33 5.77 -27.32
C VAL A 194 -17.46 4.26 -27.18
N ALA A 195 -17.05 3.54 -28.24
CA ALA A 195 -17.03 2.08 -28.22
C ALA A 195 -16.10 1.56 -27.11
N ALA A 196 -16.47 0.43 -26.50
CA ALA A 196 -15.77 -0.11 -25.32
C ALA A 196 -14.31 -0.47 -25.59
N ASP A 197 -13.94 -0.83 -26.82
CA ASP A 197 -12.58 -1.08 -27.27
C ASP A 197 -11.74 0.20 -27.48
N HIS A 198 -12.39 1.37 -27.53
CA HIS A 198 -11.74 2.69 -27.61
C HIS A 198 -11.59 3.38 -26.23
N ILE A 199 -11.79 2.66 -25.13
CA ILE A 199 -11.58 3.16 -23.77
C ILE A 199 -10.40 2.39 -23.15
N SER A 200 -9.31 3.08 -22.83
CA SER A 200 -8.09 2.43 -22.33
C SER A 200 -7.76 2.82 -20.89
N VAL A 201 -7.02 1.96 -20.20
CA VAL A 201 -6.55 2.19 -18.82
C VAL A 201 -5.06 1.90 -18.73
N TYR A 202 -4.27 2.89 -18.32
CA TYR A 202 -2.85 2.76 -18.05
C TYR A 202 -2.56 3.18 -16.61
N ALA A 203 -2.45 2.21 -15.73
CA ALA A 203 -2.16 2.44 -14.32
C ALA A 203 -1.35 1.29 -13.74
N GLY A 204 -0.70 1.50 -12.61
CA GLY A 204 -0.04 0.42 -11.92
C GLY A 204 0.68 0.89 -10.68
N SER A 205 1.47 -0.01 -10.13
CA SER A 205 2.28 0.26 -8.95
C SER A 205 3.71 -0.23 -9.12
N ALA A 206 4.67 0.65 -8.83
CA ALA A 206 6.10 0.39 -9.03
C ALA A 206 6.59 -0.81 -8.21
N MET A 207 6.06 -0.98 -7.00
CA MET A 207 6.44 -2.04 -6.08
C MET A 207 5.55 -3.29 -6.21
N GLY A 208 4.52 -3.27 -7.06
CA GLY A 208 3.41 -4.21 -6.91
C GLY A 208 2.63 -3.97 -5.62
N GLN A 209 1.86 -4.96 -5.16
CA GLN A 209 1.13 -4.85 -3.91
C GLN A 209 1.83 -5.70 -2.84
N LEU A 210 2.69 -5.07 -2.03
CA LEU A 210 3.54 -5.76 -1.06
C LEU A 210 2.92 -5.89 0.34
N ASP A 211 1.66 -5.55 0.53
CA ASP A 211 1.00 -5.75 1.81
C ASP A 211 0.56 -7.21 2.03
N ALA A 212 -0.05 -7.49 3.18
CA ALA A 212 -0.47 -8.83 3.58
C ALA A 212 -1.54 -9.46 2.65
N ASN A 213 -2.26 -8.64 1.89
CA ASN A 213 -3.29 -9.10 0.95
C ASN A 213 -2.74 -9.35 -0.46
N GLY A 214 -1.52 -8.90 -0.76
CA GLY A 214 -0.83 -9.13 -2.02
C GLY A 214 0.43 -10.00 -1.88
N SER A 215 1.45 -9.65 -2.64
CA SER A 215 2.72 -10.35 -2.74
C SER A 215 3.49 -10.42 -1.42
N GLY A 216 3.39 -9.44 -0.53
CA GLY A 216 4.05 -9.50 0.78
C GLY A 216 3.51 -10.62 1.65
N GLY A 217 2.18 -10.74 1.71
CA GLY A 217 1.53 -11.87 2.36
C GLY A 217 1.88 -13.22 1.75
N MET A 218 1.97 -13.30 0.41
CA MET A 218 2.38 -14.51 -0.30
C MET A 218 3.81 -14.94 0.07
N LEU A 219 4.77 -14.02 -0.01
CA LEU A 219 6.19 -14.30 0.23
C LEU A 219 6.45 -14.63 1.71
N ALA A 220 5.75 -13.97 2.63
CA ALA A 220 5.94 -14.16 4.07
C ALA A 220 5.20 -15.38 4.63
N ALA A 221 4.17 -15.92 3.94
CA ALA A 221 3.26 -16.92 4.50
C ALA A 221 3.98 -18.16 5.06
N ARG A 222 4.86 -18.78 4.26
CA ARG A 222 5.53 -20.04 4.65
C ARG A 222 6.54 -19.85 5.77
N PHE A 223 7.24 -18.72 5.78
CA PHE A 223 8.19 -18.39 6.86
C PHE A 223 7.48 -18.04 8.18
N ASN A 224 6.20 -17.66 8.13
CA ASN A 224 5.37 -17.38 9.30
C ASN A 224 4.43 -18.55 9.66
N GLY A 225 4.67 -19.76 9.16
CA GLY A 225 3.85 -20.95 9.47
C GLY A 225 2.43 -20.91 8.92
N LYS A 226 2.16 -20.06 7.93
CA LYS A 226 0.86 -19.90 7.27
C LYS A 226 0.88 -20.50 5.86
N ARG A 227 -0.32 -20.63 5.27
CA ARG A 227 -0.48 -20.96 3.85
C ARG A 227 -0.73 -19.67 3.05
N VAL A 228 -0.30 -19.68 1.79
CA VAL A 228 -0.62 -18.63 0.82
C VAL A 228 -2.12 -18.69 0.51
N SER A 229 -2.76 -17.53 0.44
CA SER A 229 -4.15 -17.37 -0.01
C SER A 229 -4.23 -17.38 -1.54
N SER A 230 -5.32 -17.88 -2.10
CA SER A 230 -5.55 -17.90 -3.56
C SER A 230 -5.58 -16.51 -4.20
N LYS A 231 -5.76 -15.44 -3.40
CA LYS A 231 -5.84 -14.06 -3.88
C LYS A 231 -4.52 -13.30 -3.86
N GLN A 232 -3.58 -13.70 -3.01
CA GLN A 232 -2.36 -12.92 -2.78
C GLN A 232 -1.48 -12.81 -4.02
N CYS A 233 -1.35 -13.90 -4.78
CA CYS A 233 -0.59 -13.91 -6.03
C CYS A 233 -1.23 -13.00 -7.09
N PRO A 234 -2.49 -13.21 -7.53
CA PRO A 234 -3.07 -12.37 -8.57
C PRO A 234 -3.21 -10.91 -8.14
N LEU A 235 -3.66 -10.63 -6.91
CA LEU A 235 -3.83 -9.25 -6.43
C LEU A 235 -2.50 -8.54 -6.15
N GLY A 236 -1.38 -9.27 -6.15
CA GLY A 236 -0.04 -8.74 -5.91
C GLY A 236 0.61 -8.09 -7.14
N PHE A 237 0.07 -8.29 -8.34
CA PHE A 237 0.68 -7.78 -9.57
C PHE A 237 0.70 -6.24 -9.65
N ALA A 238 1.73 -5.71 -10.33
CA ALA A 238 1.93 -4.29 -10.54
C ALA A 238 0.85 -3.64 -11.41
N GLU A 239 0.25 -4.39 -12.34
CA GLU A 239 -0.81 -3.91 -13.23
C GLU A 239 -2.20 -3.92 -12.60
N MET A 240 -2.39 -4.56 -11.44
CA MET A 240 -3.70 -4.70 -10.81
C MET A 240 -4.45 -3.37 -10.58
N PRO A 241 -3.80 -2.22 -10.32
CA PRO A 241 -4.49 -0.93 -10.34
C PRO A 241 -5.25 -0.64 -11.65
N ALA A 242 -4.67 -0.95 -12.82
CA ALA A 242 -5.34 -0.80 -14.12
C ALA A 242 -6.47 -1.82 -14.28
N ASP A 243 -6.20 -3.08 -13.97
CA ASP A 243 -7.19 -4.16 -14.13
C ASP A 243 -8.40 -3.95 -13.23
N PHE A 244 -8.21 -3.44 -12.01
CA PHE A 244 -9.31 -3.13 -11.10
C PHE A 244 -10.17 -1.97 -11.60
N ILE A 245 -9.54 -0.92 -12.14
CA ILE A 245 -10.27 0.18 -12.77
C ILE A 245 -11.07 -0.35 -13.95
N ASN A 246 -10.42 -1.15 -14.81
CA ASN A 246 -11.08 -1.70 -15.98
C ASN A 246 -12.27 -2.61 -15.59
N ALA A 247 -12.04 -3.61 -14.75
CA ALA A 247 -13.02 -4.64 -14.43
C ALA A 247 -14.16 -4.16 -13.51
N TYR A 248 -13.87 -3.26 -12.56
CA TYR A 248 -14.82 -2.90 -11.51
C TYR A 248 -15.34 -1.45 -11.58
N VAL A 249 -14.71 -0.58 -12.37
CA VAL A 249 -15.14 0.83 -12.51
C VAL A 249 -15.70 1.10 -13.90
N LEU A 250 -14.98 0.70 -14.95
CA LEU A 250 -15.34 1.10 -16.33
C LEU A 250 -16.13 0.05 -17.10
N GLY A 251 -15.77 -1.23 -16.96
CA GLY A 251 -16.22 -2.32 -17.83
C GLY A 251 -15.74 -2.16 -19.27
N SER A 252 -14.47 -1.81 -19.47
CA SER A 252 -13.90 -1.54 -20.80
C SER A 252 -13.34 -2.80 -21.48
N LEU A 253 -13.29 -2.80 -22.81
CA LEU A 253 -12.67 -3.82 -23.65
C LEU A 253 -11.41 -3.31 -24.38
N GLY A 254 -11.03 -2.05 -24.18
CA GLY A 254 -9.84 -1.47 -24.78
C GLY A 254 -8.55 -1.86 -24.05
N ASN A 255 -7.44 -1.27 -24.47
CA ASN A 255 -6.12 -1.55 -23.90
C ASN A 255 -6.11 -1.31 -22.38
N SER A 256 -5.63 -2.30 -21.63
CA SER A 256 -5.33 -2.21 -20.19
C SER A 256 -3.87 -2.59 -19.99
N GLY A 257 -3.16 -1.89 -19.11
CA GLY A 257 -1.83 -2.32 -18.71
C GLY A 257 -1.07 -1.28 -17.90
N THR A 258 0.22 -1.58 -17.73
CA THR A 258 1.14 -0.73 -16.99
C THR A 258 2.50 -0.68 -17.64
N SER A 259 3.13 0.49 -17.66
CA SER A 259 4.53 0.65 -18.04
C SER A 259 5.33 1.13 -16.84
N MET A 260 6.34 0.34 -16.49
CA MET A 260 7.10 0.50 -15.27
C MET A 260 8.42 1.24 -15.54
N GLY A 261 8.51 2.46 -15.01
CA GLY A 261 9.68 3.33 -15.09
C GLY A 261 10.19 3.75 -13.71
N ALA A 262 10.05 2.87 -12.71
CA ALA A 262 10.28 3.18 -11.29
C ALA A 262 9.49 4.43 -10.85
N CYS A 263 10.13 5.43 -10.24
CA CYS A 263 9.47 6.68 -9.82
C CYS A 263 8.88 7.50 -10.98
N ALA A 264 9.24 7.21 -12.24
CA ALA A 264 8.71 7.89 -13.42
C ALA A 264 7.52 7.18 -14.07
N SER A 265 7.01 6.08 -13.50
CA SER A 265 6.00 5.20 -14.14
C SER A 265 4.73 5.93 -14.62
N PHE A 266 4.27 6.96 -13.91
CA PHE A 266 3.15 7.80 -14.36
C PHE A 266 3.38 8.39 -15.76
N LEU A 267 4.58 8.94 -16.02
CA LEU A 267 4.89 9.55 -17.31
C LEU A 267 4.98 8.53 -18.44
N TYR A 268 5.36 7.29 -18.12
CA TYR A 268 5.37 6.19 -19.09
C TYR A 268 3.95 5.79 -19.46
N ASN A 269 3.07 5.60 -18.46
CA ASN A 269 1.65 5.36 -18.68
C ASN A 269 0.98 6.49 -19.49
N LEU A 270 1.32 7.75 -19.18
CA LEU A 270 0.84 8.91 -19.92
C LEU A 270 1.30 8.91 -21.38
N ARG A 271 2.56 8.53 -21.64
CA ARG A 271 3.08 8.40 -23.00
C ARG A 271 2.31 7.34 -23.80
N HIS A 272 1.96 6.21 -23.21
CA HIS A 272 1.13 5.19 -23.87
C HIS A 272 -0.24 5.74 -24.26
N ALA A 273 -0.93 6.41 -23.34
CA ALA A 273 -2.22 7.02 -23.62
C ALA A 273 -2.14 8.09 -24.74
N ILE A 274 -1.09 8.91 -24.75
CA ILE A 274 -0.87 9.91 -25.80
C ILE A 274 -0.74 9.23 -27.17
N ILE A 275 0.06 8.17 -27.27
CA ILE A 275 0.26 7.42 -28.52
C ILE A 275 -1.06 6.78 -28.99
N ASP A 276 -1.82 6.17 -28.08
CA ASP A 276 -3.05 5.47 -28.43
C ASP A 276 -4.17 6.45 -28.83
N ILE A 277 -4.23 7.63 -28.21
CA ILE A 277 -5.14 8.71 -28.65
C ILE A 277 -4.74 9.27 -30.02
N GLN A 278 -3.44 9.53 -30.23
CA GLN A 278 -2.95 10.11 -31.49
C GLN A 278 -3.09 9.17 -32.68
N SER A 279 -2.91 7.86 -32.45
CA SER A 279 -3.08 6.81 -33.47
C SER A 279 -4.54 6.45 -33.74
N GLY A 280 -5.47 6.87 -32.87
CA GLY A 280 -6.89 6.51 -32.93
C GLY A 280 -7.24 5.16 -32.31
N ALA A 281 -6.27 4.48 -31.68
CA ALA A 281 -6.49 3.23 -30.96
C ALA A 281 -7.43 3.41 -29.75
N CYS A 282 -7.41 4.57 -29.10
CA CYS A 282 -8.40 4.92 -28.08
C CYS A 282 -8.88 6.37 -28.22
N ARG A 283 -10.05 6.67 -27.64
CA ARG A 283 -10.63 8.02 -27.57
C ARG A 283 -10.70 8.55 -26.15
N VAL A 284 -10.77 7.65 -25.18
CA VAL A 284 -10.77 7.96 -23.74
C VAL A 284 -9.71 7.08 -23.10
N ALA A 285 -8.84 7.68 -22.29
CA ALA A 285 -7.83 6.95 -21.54
C ALA A 285 -7.84 7.40 -20.08
N ILE A 286 -7.86 6.44 -19.16
CA ILE A 286 -7.59 6.68 -17.74
C ILE A 286 -6.11 6.38 -17.49
N VAL A 287 -5.40 7.37 -16.97
CA VAL A 287 -3.95 7.29 -16.75
C VAL A 287 -3.64 7.58 -15.30
N GLY A 288 -2.81 6.76 -14.66
CA GLY A 288 -2.41 7.00 -13.28
C GLY A 288 -1.40 6.02 -12.73
N GLY A 289 -1.40 5.93 -11.41
CA GLY A 289 -0.64 4.98 -10.62
C GLY A 289 -1.19 4.94 -9.19
N SER A 290 -0.97 3.84 -8.48
CA SER A 290 -1.40 3.71 -7.09
C SER A 290 -0.38 2.95 -6.26
N GLU A 291 0.28 3.68 -5.37
CA GLU A 291 1.32 3.14 -4.51
C GLU A 291 0.92 3.25 -3.04
N ALA A 292 1.05 2.14 -2.31
CA ALA A 292 0.86 2.10 -0.86
C ALA A 292 2.11 1.54 -0.15
N PRO A 293 3.27 2.22 -0.25
CA PRO A 293 4.56 1.63 0.11
C PRO A 293 4.96 1.80 1.59
N ILE A 294 4.05 2.25 2.46
CA ILE A 294 4.34 2.45 3.88
C ILE A 294 4.27 1.10 4.60
N LEU A 295 5.29 0.28 4.34
CA LEU A 295 5.46 -1.07 4.83
C LEU A 295 6.90 -1.23 5.34
N PRO A 296 7.13 -2.03 6.41
CA PRO A 296 8.46 -2.17 7.00
C PRO A 296 9.54 -2.58 5.99
N GLU A 297 9.22 -3.55 5.13
CA GLU A 297 10.15 -4.13 4.17
C GLU A 297 10.58 -3.11 3.11
N ILE A 298 9.65 -2.24 2.68
CA ILE A 298 9.93 -1.21 1.68
C ILE A 298 10.74 -0.07 2.31
N ILE A 299 10.35 0.38 3.50
CA ILE A 299 11.08 1.40 4.24
C ILE A 299 12.52 0.94 4.51
N GLU A 300 12.70 -0.31 4.94
CA GLU A 300 14.03 -0.87 5.15
C GLU A 300 14.82 -1.02 3.84
N GLY A 301 14.19 -1.47 2.76
CA GLY A 301 14.83 -1.59 1.45
C GLY A 301 15.44 -0.27 0.98
N TYR A 302 14.65 0.81 1.00
CA TYR A 302 15.16 2.14 0.64
C TYR A 302 16.11 2.73 1.69
N SER A 303 15.92 2.43 2.98
CA SER A 303 16.85 2.84 4.04
C SER A 303 18.23 2.18 3.90
N ALA A 304 18.27 0.91 3.47
CA ALA A 304 19.53 0.20 3.19
C ALA A 304 20.31 0.84 2.01
N MET A 305 19.60 1.49 1.08
CA MET A 305 20.20 2.26 -0.01
C MET A 305 20.69 3.66 0.44
N GLY A 306 20.35 4.09 1.65
CA GLY A 306 20.56 5.49 2.08
C GLY A 306 19.65 6.48 1.34
N ALA A 307 18.52 6.01 0.77
CA ALA A 307 17.63 6.82 -0.06
C ALA A 307 16.54 7.57 0.73
N LEU A 308 16.38 7.28 2.03
CA LEU A 308 15.38 7.90 2.90
C LEU A 308 16.05 8.74 3.99
N ALA A 309 15.41 9.85 4.36
CA ALA A 309 15.83 10.66 5.50
C ALA A 309 15.55 9.92 6.82
N THR A 310 16.60 9.64 7.60
CA THR A 310 16.46 9.00 8.91
C THR A 310 16.20 10.02 10.01
N ALA A 311 15.62 9.59 11.13
CA ALA A 311 15.41 10.50 12.27
C ALA A 311 16.72 11.02 12.88
N LYS A 312 17.81 10.24 12.78
CA LYS A 312 19.15 10.69 13.18
C LYS A 312 19.63 11.86 12.33
N GLU A 313 19.49 11.75 11.00
CA GLU A 313 19.94 12.78 10.06
C GLU A 313 19.08 14.04 10.16
N LEU A 314 17.76 13.89 10.33
CA LEU A 314 16.85 15.02 10.51
C LEU A 314 17.18 15.82 11.78
N ARG A 315 17.38 15.16 12.94
CA ARG A 315 17.78 15.84 14.17
C ARG A 315 19.12 16.58 14.04
N ALA A 316 20.04 16.05 13.25
CA ALA A 316 21.33 16.70 13.01
C ALA A 316 21.22 18.02 12.22
N LEU A 317 20.08 18.29 11.55
CA LEU A 317 19.82 19.56 10.88
C LEU A 317 19.32 20.66 11.83
N ASP A 318 18.73 20.28 12.97
CA ASP A 318 18.06 21.18 13.93
C ASP A 318 18.98 21.56 15.13
N ASP A 319 20.30 21.56 14.93
CA ASP A 319 21.35 21.77 15.96
C ASP A 319 21.41 20.72 17.10
N GLY A 320 20.67 19.60 16.99
CA GLY A 320 20.78 18.43 17.88
C GLY A 320 19.66 18.28 18.90
#